data_AF-A0A8H6VKV7-F1
#
_entry.id   AF-A0A8H6VKV7-F1
#
_cell.length_a   1.000
_cell.length_b   1.000
_cell.length_c   1.000
_cell.angle_alpha   90.00
_cell.angle_beta   90.00
_cell.angle_gamma   90.00
#
_symmetry.space_group_name_H-M   'P 1'
#
loop_
_entity.id
_entity.type
_entity.pdbx_description
1 polymer ?
#
loop_
_entity_poly.entity_id
_entity_poly.type
_entity_poly.pdbx_seq_one_letter_code
_entity_poly.pdbx_strand_id
1 'polypeptide(L)'
;MFWQSDGPQPHLLSIHFFKLVSIVHMRIYLDFLSDESYTPTKIQFLAGMGVHDIQEFAEMSFEQPTGWIDVDFSNVGPIQEDDDEDDGSRDVDWSKRPVLRAFLVQVRILENHQNGKDTHLRAVQLFARDDTYQPRTFLPPSEMKPKMRIPAGPTKKSLRTQPNNIKLASWMMEPDLR
;
A
#
# COMPACT_ATOMS: atom_id res chain seq x y z
N MET A 1 23.47 6.14 -11.72
CA MET A 1 23.45 6.81 -10.41
C MET A 1 22.93 5.79 -9.41
N PHE A 2 23.56 5.65 -8.24
CA PHE A 2 23.20 4.68 -7.21
C PHE A 2 23.38 5.29 -5.82
N TRP A 3 22.65 4.78 -4.83
CA TRP A 3 22.98 4.98 -3.43
C TRP A 3 24.03 3.95 -3.00
N GLN A 4 25.03 4.41 -2.26
CA GLN A 4 26.08 3.56 -1.68
C GLN A 4 26.03 3.70 -0.17
N SER A 5 26.04 2.57 0.55
CA SER A 5 26.19 2.59 2.00
C SER A 5 27.63 2.92 2.40
N ASP A 6 27.82 3.50 3.59
CA ASP A 6 29.13 3.65 4.21
C ASP A 6 28.99 3.47 5.73
N GLY A 7 29.16 2.24 6.20
CA GLY A 7 28.92 1.90 7.60
C GLY A 7 29.05 0.41 7.92
N PRO A 8 28.82 0.03 9.19
CA PRO A 8 28.74 -1.37 9.58
C PRO A 8 27.42 -2.01 9.11
N GLN A 9 27.46 -3.29 8.75
CA GLN A 9 26.26 -4.08 8.43
C GLN A 9 25.45 -4.39 9.71
N PRO A 10 24.11 -4.51 9.61
CA PRO A 10 23.29 -4.41 8.39
C PRO A 10 23.07 -2.96 7.92
N HIS A 11 23.01 -2.74 6.61
CA HIS A 11 22.74 -1.42 6.04
C HIS A 11 21.24 -1.14 6.00
N LEU A 12 20.84 0.07 6.42
CA LEU A 12 19.43 0.41 6.62
C LEU A 12 19.01 1.56 5.69
N LEU A 13 17.94 1.33 4.93
CA LEU A 13 17.20 2.37 4.23
C LEU A 13 15.85 2.54 4.93
N SER A 14 15.69 3.64 5.65
CA SER A 14 14.45 3.98 6.37
C SER A 14 13.65 5.03 5.61
N ILE A 15 12.40 4.71 5.29
CA ILE A 15 11.46 5.56 4.56
C ILE A 15 10.35 5.97 5.52
N HIS A 16 10.36 7.24 5.94
CA HIS A 16 9.35 7.80 6.83
C HIS A 16 8.27 8.55 6.03
N PHE A 17 7.01 8.23 6.30
CA PHE A 17 5.86 8.94 5.80
C PHE A 17 5.27 9.86 6.88
N PHE A 18 4.81 11.04 6.49
CA PHE A 18 4.14 11.97 7.41
C PHE A 18 2.67 11.61 7.67
N LYS A 19 2.11 10.70 6.87
CA LYS A 19 0.75 10.16 7.00
C LYS A 19 0.80 8.65 6.93
N LEU A 20 -0.26 7.98 7.40
CA LEU A 20 -0.41 6.54 7.21
C LEU A 20 -0.59 6.25 5.71
N VAL A 21 0.31 5.47 5.12
CA VAL A 21 0.30 5.14 3.69
C VAL A 21 -0.18 3.72 3.48
N SER A 22 -1.12 3.53 2.56
CA SER A 22 -1.64 2.23 2.12
C SER A 22 -0.81 1.70 0.95
N ILE A 23 0.31 1.02 1.24
CA ILE A 23 1.26 0.49 0.24
C ILE A 23 0.70 -0.81 -0.35
N VAL A 24 0.73 -0.95 -1.67
CA VAL A 24 0.20 -2.12 -2.39
C VAL A 24 1.23 -2.87 -3.20
N HIS A 25 2.35 -2.22 -3.49
CA HIS A 25 3.44 -2.83 -4.24
C HIS A 25 4.75 -2.14 -3.94
N MET A 26 5.84 -2.89 -3.97
CA MET A 26 7.19 -2.36 -3.84
C MET A 26 8.11 -3.12 -4.78
N ARG A 27 9.05 -2.41 -5.39
CA ARG A 27 10.10 -3.03 -6.20
C ARG A 27 11.43 -2.32 -6.03
N ILE A 28 12.49 -3.07 -6.16
CA ILE A 28 13.87 -2.59 -6.05
C ILE A 28 14.60 -2.85 -7.37
N TYR A 29 15.56 -1.99 -7.70
CA TYR A 29 16.43 -2.19 -8.85
C TYR A 29 17.82 -2.58 -8.38
N LEU A 30 18.27 -3.76 -8.80
CA LEU A 30 19.60 -4.31 -8.53
C LEU A 30 20.26 -4.73 -9.86
N ASP A 31 21.58 -4.65 -9.95
CA ASP A 31 22.31 -5.06 -11.14
C ASP A 31 23.67 -5.68 -10.78
N PHE A 32 23.69 -7.01 -10.71
CA PHE A 32 24.88 -7.78 -10.37
C PHE A 32 26.07 -7.51 -11.28
N LEU A 33 25.84 -7.37 -12.60
CA LEU A 33 26.93 -7.19 -13.56
C LEU A 33 27.64 -5.85 -13.40
N SER A 34 26.90 -4.83 -12.95
CA SER A 34 27.45 -3.50 -12.74
C SER A 34 27.98 -3.28 -11.32
N ASP A 35 27.45 -3.98 -10.32
CA ASP A 35 27.73 -3.74 -8.89
C ASP A 35 28.62 -4.82 -8.24
N GLU A 36 28.76 -6.01 -8.84
CA GLU A 36 29.60 -7.11 -8.35
C GLU A 36 29.40 -7.37 -6.84
N SER A 37 30.42 -7.11 -6.00
CA SER A 37 30.39 -7.32 -4.54
C SER A 37 29.50 -6.33 -3.78
N TYR A 38 29.10 -5.22 -4.39
CA TYR A 38 28.15 -4.26 -3.81
C TYR A 38 26.69 -4.71 -3.99
N THR A 39 26.45 -5.83 -4.67
CA THR A 39 25.10 -6.37 -4.88
C THR A 39 24.62 -7.10 -3.62
N PRO A 40 23.47 -6.74 -3.05
CA PRO A 40 22.92 -7.42 -1.89
C PRO A 40 22.48 -8.85 -2.24
N THR A 41 22.89 -9.83 -1.41
CA THR A 41 22.46 -11.23 -1.51
C THR A 41 21.27 -11.52 -0.61
N LYS A 42 21.09 -10.76 0.47
CA LYS A 42 20.00 -10.97 1.42
C LYS A 42 19.43 -9.65 1.90
N ILE A 43 18.12 -9.46 1.70
CA ILE A 43 17.39 -8.25 2.10
C ILE A 43 16.14 -8.64 2.89
N GLN A 44 15.94 -7.95 4.01
CA GLN A 44 14.76 -8.05 4.86
C GLN A 44 13.95 -6.75 4.75
N PHE A 45 12.64 -6.88 4.57
CA PHE A 45 11.71 -5.77 4.46
C PHE A 45 10.82 -5.73 5.70
N LEU A 46 10.83 -4.58 6.37
CA LEU A 46 10.04 -4.34 7.58
C LEU A 46 9.16 -3.13 7.41
N ALA A 47 8.04 -3.12 8.11
CA ALA A 47 7.14 -1.98 8.17
C ALA A 47 6.44 -1.89 9.53
N GLY A 48 6.04 -0.68 9.91
CA GLY A 48 5.38 -0.42 11.19
C GLY A 48 4.84 1.00 11.31
N MET A 49 4.36 1.34 12.50
CA MET A 49 3.83 2.68 12.84
C MET A 49 4.93 3.62 13.35
N GLY A 50 6.04 3.06 13.85
CA GLY A 50 7.20 3.76 14.36
C GLY A 50 8.42 2.84 14.40
N VAL A 51 9.53 3.34 14.96
CA VAL A 51 10.83 2.65 14.92
C VAL A 51 10.86 1.41 15.84
N HIS A 52 10.00 1.35 16.85
CA HIS A 52 10.00 0.29 17.86
C HIS A 52 9.03 -0.86 17.57
N ASP A 53 8.13 -0.68 16.62
CA ASP A 53 7.05 -1.60 16.25
C ASP A 53 7.12 -2.01 14.77
N ILE A 54 8.29 -1.84 14.14
CA ILE A 54 8.55 -2.40 12.82
C ILE A 54 8.55 -3.93 12.89
N GLN A 55 7.78 -4.55 12.01
CA GLN A 55 7.68 -5.99 11.86
C GLN A 55 8.15 -6.38 10.45
N GLU A 56 8.89 -7.47 10.35
CA GLU A 56 9.23 -8.07 9.07
C GLU A 56 7.97 -8.58 8.37
N PHE A 57 7.82 -8.24 7.08
CA PHE A 57 6.80 -8.81 6.21
C PHE A 57 7.40 -9.64 5.07
N ALA A 58 8.66 -9.44 4.71
CA ALA A 58 9.32 -10.26 3.69
C ALA A 58 10.82 -10.36 3.92
N GLU A 59 11.39 -11.52 3.61
CA GLU A 59 12.81 -11.75 3.50
C GLU A 59 13.09 -12.36 2.12
N MET A 60 14.04 -11.80 1.40
CA MET A 60 14.39 -12.22 0.05
C MET A 60 15.89 -12.46 -0.07
N SER A 61 16.23 -13.53 -0.80
CA SER A 61 17.60 -13.89 -1.14
C SER A 61 17.83 -13.80 -2.65
N PHE A 62 18.99 -13.31 -3.05
CA PHE A 62 19.36 -13.03 -4.43
C PHE A 62 20.72 -13.66 -4.75
N GLU A 63 20.89 -14.16 -5.98
CA GLU A 63 22.16 -14.76 -6.43
C GLU A 63 22.82 -13.98 -7.56
N GLN A 64 22.10 -13.55 -8.59
CA GLN A 64 22.63 -12.64 -9.62
C GLN A 64 21.50 -11.71 -10.09
N PRO A 65 20.96 -10.87 -9.19
CA PRO A 65 19.78 -10.07 -9.50
C PRO A 65 20.10 -9.04 -10.59
N THR A 66 19.22 -8.95 -11.59
CA THR A 66 19.33 -7.96 -12.68
C THR A 66 17.97 -7.35 -12.98
N GLY A 67 17.90 -6.02 -12.95
CA GLY A 67 16.70 -5.26 -13.28
C GLY A 67 15.78 -4.97 -12.09
N TRP A 68 14.50 -4.74 -12.40
CA TRP A 68 13.47 -4.50 -11.40
C TRP A 68 12.99 -5.82 -10.81
N ILE A 69 13.00 -5.89 -9.48
CA ILE A 69 12.56 -7.05 -8.72
C ILE A 69 11.43 -6.61 -7.80
N ASP A 70 10.30 -7.28 -7.94
CA ASP A 70 9.13 -7.07 -7.10
C ASP A 70 9.34 -7.72 -5.74
N VAL A 71 9.02 -6.99 -4.68
CA VAL A 71 9.10 -7.46 -3.30
C VAL A 71 7.91 -8.37 -3.01
N ASP A 72 8.15 -9.44 -2.25
CA ASP A 72 7.08 -10.33 -1.82
C ASP A 72 6.14 -9.65 -0.82
N PHE A 73 4.84 -9.69 -1.08
CA PHE A 73 3.78 -9.12 -0.24
C PHE A 73 2.88 -10.21 0.36
N SER A 74 3.28 -11.48 0.28
CA SER A 74 2.46 -12.62 0.72
C SER A 74 2.11 -12.57 2.22
N ASN A 75 2.94 -11.95 3.06
CA ASN A 75 2.68 -11.83 4.51
C ASN A 75 2.05 -10.49 4.94
N VAL A 76 1.60 -9.66 3.99
CA VAL A 76 1.12 -8.29 4.28
C VAL A 76 -0.36 -8.23 4.70
N GLY A 77 -1.12 -9.30 4.50
CA GLY A 77 -2.53 -9.38 4.92
C GLY A 77 -3.31 -10.41 4.11
N PRO A 78 -4.60 -10.62 4.42
CA PRO A 78 -5.42 -11.55 3.66
C PRO A 78 -5.56 -11.07 2.22
N ILE A 79 -5.24 -11.95 1.27
CA ILE A 79 -5.63 -11.79 -0.12
C ILE A 79 -7.15 -11.98 -0.13
N GLN A 80 -7.90 -11.01 -0.66
CA GLN A 80 -9.34 -11.20 -0.88
C GLN A 80 -9.47 -12.21 -2.03
N GLU A 81 -9.58 -13.49 -1.67
CA GLU A 81 -9.99 -14.56 -2.57
C GLU A 81 -11.48 -14.37 -2.86
N ASP A 82 -11.81 -13.35 -3.66
CA ASP A 82 -13.09 -13.34 -4.35
C ASP A 82 -12.95 -14.33 -5.51
N ASP A 83 -13.70 -15.41 -5.41
CA ASP A 83 -13.80 -16.66 -6.20
C ASP A 83 -14.15 -16.44 -7.69
N ASP A 84 -13.58 -15.42 -8.34
CA ASP A 84 -13.87 -15.07 -9.73
C ASP A 84 -12.78 -15.62 -10.67
N GLU A 85 -13.25 -16.51 -11.55
CA GLU A 85 -12.55 -17.16 -12.66
C GLU A 85 -11.45 -16.28 -13.30
N ASP A 86 -10.28 -16.89 -13.49
CA ASP A 86 -9.15 -16.41 -14.29
C ASP A 86 -9.60 -16.06 -15.72
N ASP A 87 -10.19 -14.87 -15.90
CA ASP A 87 -10.31 -14.24 -17.21
C ASP A 87 -8.90 -13.86 -17.63
N GLY A 88 -8.29 -14.68 -18.51
CA GLY A 88 -6.88 -14.66 -18.95
C GLY A 88 -6.36 -13.35 -19.59
N SER A 89 -6.94 -12.21 -19.21
CA SER A 89 -6.36 -10.88 -19.29
C SER A 89 -5.06 -10.79 -18.48
N ARG A 90 -4.02 -10.24 -19.10
CA ARG A 90 -2.68 -10.05 -18.47
C ARG A 90 -2.62 -8.83 -17.55
N ASP A 91 -3.77 -8.23 -17.24
CA ASP A 91 -3.86 -6.97 -16.51
C ASP A 91 -3.96 -7.26 -15.01
N VAL A 92 -2.91 -6.89 -14.27
CA VAL A 92 -2.86 -7.04 -12.82
C VAL A 92 -3.88 -6.09 -12.16
N ASP A 93 -4.92 -6.64 -11.53
CA ASP A 93 -5.85 -5.84 -10.74
C ASP A 93 -5.20 -5.37 -9.42
N TRP A 94 -4.74 -4.13 -9.41
CA TRP A 94 -4.17 -3.47 -8.22
C TRP A 94 -5.16 -3.31 -7.07
N SER A 95 -6.46 -3.49 -7.31
CA SER A 95 -7.51 -3.30 -6.32
C SER A 95 -7.61 -4.46 -5.33
N LYS A 96 -7.23 -5.68 -5.76
CA LYS A 96 -7.32 -6.92 -4.99
C LYS A 96 -6.02 -7.30 -4.26
N ARG A 97 -4.94 -6.53 -4.45
CA ARG A 97 -3.64 -6.80 -3.80
C ARG A 97 -3.69 -6.53 -2.28
N PRO A 98 -2.90 -7.29 -1.48
CA PRO A 98 -2.77 -7.03 -0.06
C PRO A 98 -2.22 -5.60 0.19
N VAL A 99 -2.71 -4.96 1.25
CA VAL A 99 -2.42 -3.56 1.56
C VAL A 99 -1.61 -3.45 2.85
N LEU A 100 -0.37 -3.02 2.74
CA LEU A 100 0.51 -2.72 3.87
C LEU A 100 0.29 -1.28 4.34
N ARG A 101 -0.31 -1.10 5.51
CA ARG A 101 -0.51 0.24 6.10
C ARG A 101 0.63 0.55 7.06
N ALA A 102 1.47 1.52 6.73
CA ALA A 102 2.64 1.87 7.53
C ALA A 102 2.97 3.36 7.52
N PHE A 103 3.62 3.82 8.59
CA PHE A 103 4.28 5.14 8.66
C PHE A 103 5.78 5.03 8.36
N LEU A 104 6.37 3.86 8.64
CA LEU A 104 7.78 3.58 8.41
C LEU A 104 7.91 2.28 7.63
N VAL A 105 8.66 2.34 6.53
CA VAL A 105 9.17 1.15 5.83
C VAL A 105 10.69 1.14 5.97
N GLN A 106 11.24 -0.01 6.33
CA GLN A 106 12.67 -0.20 6.46
C GLN A 106 13.13 -1.36 5.57
N VAL A 107 14.09 -1.06 4.70
CA VAL A 107 14.83 -2.07 3.93
C VAL A 107 16.14 -2.31 4.65
N ARG A 108 16.36 -3.55 5.11
CA ARG A 108 17.61 -3.97 5.75
C ARG A 108 18.37 -4.88 4.82
N ILE A 109 19.53 -4.41 4.38
CA ILE A 109 20.47 -5.26 3.66
C ILE A 109 21.32 -5.99 4.68
N LEU A 110 21.17 -7.31 4.73
CA LEU A 110 21.84 -8.17 5.69
C LEU A 110 23.21 -8.62 5.17
N GLU A 111 23.29 -8.97 3.88
CA GLU A 111 24.48 -9.56 3.27
C GLU A 111 24.63 -9.08 1.82
N ASN A 112 25.88 -9.05 1.34
CA ASN A 112 26.24 -8.75 -0.04
C ASN A 112 27.08 -9.87 -0.67
N HIS A 113 27.18 -9.84 -1.99
CA HIS A 113 28.02 -10.73 -2.77
C HIS A 113 29.49 -10.66 -2.36
N GLN A 114 30.17 -11.82 -2.36
CA GLN A 114 31.58 -11.93 -2.01
C GLN A 114 31.93 -11.30 -0.65
N ASN A 115 30.94 -11.24 0.25
CA ASN A 115 31.07 -10.61 1.57
C ASN A 115 31.43 -9.11 1.48
N GLY A 116 30.94 -8.43 0.43
CA GLY A 116 31.14 -7.01 0.19
C GLY A 116 30.72 -6.16 1.38
N LYS A 117 31.56 -5.20 1.75
CA LYS A 117 31.36 -4.35 2.93
C LYS A 117 30.14 -3.44 2.76
N ASP A 118 30.06 -2.77 1.62
CA ASP A 118 29.07 -1.75 1.30
C ASP A 118 28.11 -2.25 0.21
N THR A 119 26.92 -1.66 0.11
CA THR A 119 25.86 -2.04 -0.83
C THR A 119 25.57 -0.91 -1.82
N HIS A 120 25.33 -1.26 -3.07
CA HIS A 120 24.73 -0.39 -4.06
C HIS A 120 23.24 -0.68 -4.19
N LEU A 121 22.43 0.36 -4.00
CA LEU A 121 21.01 0.31 -4.29
C LEU A 121 20.69 1.38 -5.33
N ARG A 122 20.27 0.94 -6.52
CA ARG A 122 20.10 1.85 -7.67
C ARG A 122 18.76 2.59 -7.62
N ALA A 123 17.69 1.89 -7.27
CA ALA A 123 16.38 2.50 -7.10
C ALA A 123 15.47 1.66 -6.20
N VAL A 124 14.56 2.35 -5.51
CA VAL A 124 13.38 1.76 -4.84
C VAL A 124 12.15 2.46 -5.38
N GLN A 125 11.10 1.70 -5.67
CA GLN A 125 9.78 2.25 -5.98
C GLN A 125 8.75 1.65 -5.03
N LEU A 126 7.94 2.51 -4.41
CA LEU A 126 6.77 2.14 -3.65
C LEU A 126 5.52 2.65 -4.35
N PHE A 127 4.53 1.79 -4.43
CA PHE A 127 3.21 2.11 -4.96
C PHE A 127 2.23 2.04 -3.81
N ALA A 128 1.45 3.10 -3.66
CA ALA A 128 0.44 3.20 -2.63
C ALA A 128 -0.90 3.59 -3.25
N ARG A 129 -1.97 3.08 -2.65
CA ARG A 129 -3.33 3.55 -2.93
C ARG A 129 -3.58 4.81 -2.13
N ASP A 130 -4.17 5.79 -2.78
CA ASP A 130 -4.66 6.98 -2.11
C ASP A 130 -6.18 6.88 -1.98
N ASP A 131 -6.65 6.43 -0.83
CA ASP A 131 -8.09 6.31 -0.54
C ASP A 131 -8.80 7.67 -0.54
N THR A 132 -8.05 8.77 -0.45
CA THR A 132 -8.56 10.14 -0.52
C THR A 132 -8.58 10.71 -1.94
N TYR A 133 -7.95 10.02 -2.90
CA TYR A 133 -7.99 10.39 -4.30
C TYR A 133 -9.36 10.06 -4.87
N GLN A 134 -10.29 11.03 -4.75
CA GLN A 134 -11.47 11.04 -5.60
C GLN A 134 -10.97 11.36 -7.01
N PRO A 135 -11.07 10.43 -7.99
CA PRO A 135 -10.84 10.81 -9.37
C PRO A 135 -11.78 11.97 -9.64
N ARG A 136 -11.23 13.11 -10.05
CA ARG A 136 -12.06 14.19 -10.58
C ARG A 136 -12.73 13.58 -11.80
N THR A 137 -13.97 13.12 -11.64
CA THR A 137 -14.81 12.77 -12.75
C THR A 137 -14.93 14.06 -13.55
N PHE A 138 -14.17 14.17 -14.64
CA PHE A 138 -14.46 15.13 -15.69
C PHE A 138 -15.78 14.67 -16.30
N LEU A 139 -16.88 14.94 -15.61
CA LEU A 139 -18.19 14.84 -16.23
C LEU A 139 -18.15 15.86 -17.38
N PRO A 140 -18.42 15.44 -18.62
CA PRO A 140 -18.58 16.38 -19.70
C PRO A 140 -19.63 17.42 -19.30
N PRO A 141 -19.51 18.68 -19.77
CA PRO A 141 -20.40 19.77 -19.36
C PRO A 141 -21.90 19.49 -19.53
N SER A 142 -22.27 18.48 -20.34
CA SER A 142 -23.66 18.07 -20.58
C SER A 142 -24.38 17.46 -19.36
N GLU A 143 -23.67 16.98 -18.34
CA GLU A 143 -24.28 16.34 -17.15
C GLU A 143 -24.24 17.19 -15.88
N MET A 144 -23.63 18.38 -15.93
CA MET A 144 -23.64 19.34 -14.82
C MET A 144 -25.02 20.01 -14.71
N LYS A 145 -25.95 19.41 -13.95
CA LYS A 145 -27.19 20.10 -13.57
C LYS A 145 -26.85 21.32 -12.71
N PRO A 146 -27.24 22.54 -13.09
CA PRO A 146 -26.94 23.73 -12.30
C PRO A 146 -27.70 23.67 -10.97
N LYS A 147 -26.96 23.58 -9.85
CA LYS A 147 -27.51 23.85 -8.52
C LYS A 147 -27.76 25.36 -8.40
N MET A 148 -28.91 25.83 -8.85
CA MET A 148 -29.37 27.18 -8.52
C MET A 148 -29.67 27.24 -7.02
N ARG A 149 -28.85 28.00 -6.28
CA ARG A 149 -29.17 28.46 -4.92
C ARG A 149 -30.13 29.64 -5.06
N ILE A 150 -31.38 29.46 -4.64
CA ILE A 150 -32.35 30.55 -4.51
C ILE A 150 -32.24 31.08 -3.05
N PRO A 151 -32.16 32.41 -2.81
CA PRO A 151 -32.13 32.97 -1.47
C PRO A 151 -33.49 32.88 -0.77
N ALA A 152 -33.45 32.77 0.56
CA ALA A 152 -34.59 32.51 1.44
C ALA A 152 -35.65 33.62 1.46
N GLY A 153 -36.93 33.21 1.42
CA GLY A 153 -38.09 33.98 1.88
C GLY A 153 -38.82 33.19 2.98
N PRO A 154 -39.46 33.85 3.97
CA PRO A 154 -40.00 33.16 5.12
C PRO A 154 -41.40 32.62 4.80
N THR A 155 -41.71 31.37 5.18
CA THR A 155 -42.88 31.03 6.01
C THR A 155 -43.18 29.53 6.12
N LYS A 156 -43.59 29.18 7.35
CA LYS A 156 -44.46 28.09 7.80
C LYS A 156 -43.91 26.66 7.86
N LYS A 157 -43.65 26.26 9.11
CA LYS A 157 -43.38 24.90 9.60
C LYS A 157 -44.50 23.94 9.18
N SER A 158 -44.13 22.87 8.49
CA SER A 158 -44.85 21.60 8.49
C SER A 158 -43.82 20.51 8.77
N LEU A 159 -43.97 19.81 9.91
CA LEU A 159 -43.13 18.66 10.25
C LEU A 159 -43.42 17.55 9.24
N ARG A 160 -42.43 17.22 8.41
CA ARG A 160 -42.42 15.96 7.65
C ARG A 160 -41.30 15.09 8.20
N THR A 161 -41.70 14.11 9.00
CA THR A 161 -40.87 13.03 9.52
C THR A 161 -40.10 12.37 8.38
N GLN A 162 -38.78 12.52 8.37
CA GLN A 162 -37.88 11.71 7.54
C GLN A 162 -37.78 10.32 8.20
N PRO A 163 -37.94 9.21 7.46
CA PRO A 163 -37.71 7.89 8.02
C PRO A 163 -36.21 7.72 8.30
N ASN A 164 -35.86 7.57 9.57
CA ASN A 164 -34.52 7.20 10.02
C ASN A 164 -34.17 5.82 9.42
N ASN A 165 -33.15 5.77 8.56
CA ASN A 165 -32.65 4.52 7.99
C ASN A 165 -31.71 3.77 8.95
N ILE A 166 -32.03 3.80 10.25
CA ILE A 166 -31.28 3.07 11.28
C ILE A 166 -31.79 1.63 11.25
N LYS A 167 -30.99 0.71 10.70
CA LYS A 167 -31.27 -0.72 10.82
C LYS A 167 -30.91 -1.18 12.24
N LEU A 168 -31.87 -1.76 12.94
CA LEU A 168 -31.63 -2.42 14.23
C LEU A 168 -30.65 -3.58 14.06
N ALA A 169 -29.73 -3.73 15.02
CA ALA A 169 -28.78 -4.82 15.03
C ALA A 169 -29.48 -6.17 15.31
N SER A 170 -28.91 -7.24 14.76
CA SER A 170 -29.47 -8.60 14.75
C SER A 170 -29.71 -9.24 16.12
N TRP A 171 -29.21 -8.66 17.22
CA TRP A 171 -29.43 -9.14 18.59
C TRP A 171 -30.73 -8.63 19.22
N MET A 172 -31.46 -7.71 18.57
CA MET A 172 -32.75 -7.20 19.04
C MET A 172 -33.96 -8.00 18.53
N MET A 173 -33.73 -9.18 17.95
CA MET A 173 -34.78 -10.07 17.46
C MET A 173 -34.60 -11.44 18.10
N GLU A 174 -35.34 -11.70 19.17
CA GLU A 174 -35.67 -13.06 19.58
C GLU A 174 -37.19 -13.17 19.75
N PRO A 175 -37.87 -13.99 18.94
CA PRO A 175 -39.17 -14.51 19.28
C PRO A 175 -38.97 -15.85 20.00
N ASP A 176 -39.61 -15.96 21.16
CA ASP A 176 -40.39 -17.10 21.62
C ASP A 176 -40.24 -17.24 23.12
N LEU A 177 -41.36 -17.23 23.83
CA LEU A 177 -41.82 -18.43 24.52
C LEU A 177 -43.16 -18.16 25.23
N ARG A 178 -44.18 -18.83 24.68
CA ARG A 178 -45.34 -19.49 25.32
C ARG A 178 -46.28 -18.67 26.21
#